data_AF-A0A6P7GYN7-F1
#
_entry.id   AF-A0A6P7GYN7-F1
#
_cell.length_a   1.000
_cell.length_b   1.000
_cell.length_c   1.000
_cell.angle_alpha   90.00
_cell.angle_beta   90.00
_cell.angle_gamma   90.00
#
_symmetry.space_group_name_H-M   'P 1'
#
loop_
_entity.id
_entity.type
_entity.pdbx_description
1 polymer ?
#
loop_
_entity_poly.entity_id
_entity_poly.type
_entity_poly.pdbx_seq_one_letter_code
_entity_poly.pdbx_strand_id
1 'polypeptide(L)'
;AYIKRLISKISDGVHMVGYPTWALCLPSNCTDEDAKYVMSRSQTLGTGIDSITCQTIEDVNPPLDYAAIIGLSILGIVVLVVIMSTVYDLYCQNKYKEYQQSAYTAFSVYTNGKKLFQVSKRVSPLSCLDGIRVISMIWIVMLHTYSVYTTGPVFNSKDVVNEVAEN
;
A
#
# COMPACT_ATOMS: atom_id res chain seq x y z
N ALA A 1 -8.60 -4.07 28.45
CA ALA A 1 -7.13 -4.20 28.29
C ALA A 1 -6.76 -5.13 27.12
N TYR A 2 -7.29 -6.36 27.07
CA TYR A 2 -7.00 -7.35 26.02
C TYR A 2 -7.38 -6.88 24.59
N ILE A 3 -8.56 -6.30 24.42
CA ILE A 3 -9.04 -5.80 23.11
C ILE A 3 -8.17 -4.65 22.59
N LYS A 4 -7.68 -3.75 23.46
CA LYS A 4 -6.75 -2.68 23.05
C LYS A 4 -5.41 -3.23 22.56
N ARG A 5 -4.90 -4.30 23.18
CA ARG A 5 -3.66 -4.99 22.75
C ARG A 5 -3.88 -5.79 21.45
N LEU A 6 -5.07 -6.33 21.24
CA LEU A 6 -5.43 -7.00 19.99
C LEU A 6 -5.55 -6.00 18.83
N ILE A 7 -6.16 -4.84 19.09
CA ILE A 7 -6.29 -3.76 18.10
C ILE A 7 -4.91 -3.15 17.78
N SER A 8 -4.00 -3.01 18.75
CA SER A 8 -2.64 -2.54 18.45
C SER A 8 -1.90 -3.54 17.55
N LYS A 9 -1.96 -4.84 17.86
CA LYS A 9 -1.35 -5.89 17.00
C LYS A 9 -1.89 -5.95 15.58
N ILE A 10 -3.18 -5.66 15.38
CA ILE A 10 -3.79 -5.55 14.04
C ILE A 10 -3.36 -4.25 13.35
N SER A 11 -3.02 -3.22 14.13
CA SER A 11 -2.60 -1.88 13.70
C SER A 11 -1.09 -1.71 13.57
N ASP A 12 -0.27 -2.74 13.82
CA ASP A 12 1.20 -2.64 13.75
C ASP A 12 1.68 -2.28 12.32
N GLY A 13 0.83 -2.41 11.28
CA GLY A 13 1.07 -1.91 9.91
C GLY A 13 0.41 -0.57 9.56
N VAL A 14 -0.37 0.02 10.48
CA VAL A 14 -1.14 1.27 10.30
C VAL A 14 -0.95 2.16 11.54
N HIS A 15 0.29 2.43 11.94
CA HIS A 15 0.57 3.49 12.91
C HIS A 15 0.46 4.86 12.21
N MET A 16 -0.77 5.31 11.97
CA MET A 16 -1.06 6.71 11.61
C MET A 16 -0.88 7.58 12.86
N VAL A 17 0.35 7.92 13.22
CA VAL A 17 0.56 8.86 14.33
C VAL A 17 1.38 10.07 13.93
N GLY A 18 0.70 11.22 13.88
CA GLY A 18 1.27 12.55 13.66
C GLY A 18 1.90 13.15 14.91
N TYR A 19 2.68 12.37 15.67
CA TYR A 19 3.59 12.90 16.69
C TYR A 19 5.03 12.82 16.18
N PRO A 20 5.91 13.78 16.54
CA PRO A 20 7.32 13.68 16.21
C PRO A 20 7.93 12.49 16.94
N THR A 21 8.33 11.47 16.18
CA THR A 21 9.13 10.35 16.67
C THR A 21 10.59 10.76 16.66
N TRP A 22 11.23 10.72 17.82
CA TRP A 22 12.68 10.73 17.90
C TRP A 22 13.14 9.28 18.11
N ALA A 23 14.31 8.93 17.59
CA ALA A 23 14.91 7.61 17.76
C ALA A 23 16.40 7.78 18.00
N LEU A 24 16.98 6.91 18.84
CA LEU A 24 18.40 6.88 19.13
C LEU A 24 18.88 5.42 19.03
N CYS A 25 19.95 5.17 18.30
CA CYS A 25 20.58 3.86 18.31
C CYS A 25 21.35 3.67 19.62
N LEU A 26 21.04 2.57 20.33
CA LEU A 26 21.72 2.16 21.55
C LEU A 26 22.53 0.87 21.27
N PRO A 27 23.66 0.65 21.96
CA PRO A 27 24.40 -0.60 21.90
C PRO A 27 23.56 -1.79 22.38
N SER A 28 23.88 -3.00 21.90
CA SER A 28 23.17 -4.25 22.24
C SER A 28 23.24 -4.64 23.73
N ASN A 29 24.18 -4.07 24.48
CA ASN A 29 24.35 -4.34 25.92
C ASN A 29 23.50 -3.42 26.80
N CYS A 30 22.78 -2.45 26.24
CA CYS A 30 21.89 -1.58 27.00
C CYS A 30 20.61 -2.31 27.39
N THR A 31 20.14 -2.06 28.60
CA THR A 31 18.85 -2.55 29.11
C THR A 31 17.73 -1.53 28.84
N ASP A 32 16.47 -1.97 28.96
CA ASP A 32 15.29 -1.10 28.85
C ASP A 32 15.32 0.07 29.85
N GLU A 33 16.00 -0.12 30.99
CA GLU A 33 16.18 0.91 32.02
C GLU A 33 17.21 1.97 31.59
N ASP A 34 18.30 1.55 30.95
CA ASP A 34 19.30 2.46 30.38
C ASP A 34 18.71 3.30 29.26
N ALA A 35 17.86 2.70 28.41
CA ALA A 35 17.15 3.40 27.34
C ALA A 35 16.26 4.53 27.90
N LYS A 36 15.48 4.23 28.96
CA LYS A 36 14.66 5.23 29.68
C LYS A 36 15.51 6.35 30.28
N TYR A 37 16.64 6.00 30.89
CA TYR A 37 17.53 6.96 31.51
C TYR A 37 18.13 7.92 30.49
N VAL A 38 18.74 7.40 29.42
CA VAL A 38 19.33 8.22 28.34
C VAL A 38 18.26 9.11 27.70
N MET A 39 17.04 8.59 27.56
CA MET A 39 15.99 9.32 26.91
C MET A 39 15.37 10.44 27.74
N SER A 40 15.14 10.19 29.02
CA SER A 40 14.70 11.25 29.93
C SER A 40 15.73 12.38 30.05
N ARG A 41 17.02 12.08 29.82
CA ARG A 41 18.11 13.06 29.82
C ARG A 41 18.24 13.83 28.50
N SER A 42 17.83 13.25 27.37
CA SER A 42 17.90 13.86 26.04
C SER A 42 16.77 14.86 25.76
N GLN A 43 15.77 14.94 26.65
CA GLN A 43 14.67 15.91 26.59
C GLN A 43 15.17 17.34 26.82
N THR A 44 15.76 17.96 25.78
CA THR A 44 16.05 19.40 25.75
C THR A 44 14.79 20.24 25.48
N LEU A 45 13.68 19.61 25.08
CA LEU A 45 12.36 20.22 24.97
C LEU A 45 11.40 19.48 25.90
N GLY A 46 10.64 20.22 26.73
CA GLY A 46 9.76 19.71 27.79
C GLY A 46 8.55 18.89 27.34
N THR A 47 8.69 18.01 26.36
CA THR A 47 7.69 17.04 25.91
C THR A 47 7.88 15.75 26.68
N GLY A 48 6.95 15.42 27.58
CA GLY A 48 6.95 14.16 28.32
C GLY A 48 6.93 12.94 27.39
N ILE A 49 7.71 11.92 27.73
CA ILE A 49 7.74 10.64 27.01
C ILE A 49 6.50 9.83 27.43
N ASP A 50 5.58 9.61 26.49
CA ASP A 50 4.36 8.83 26.75
C ASP A 50 4.60 7.31 26.60
N SER A 51 5.51 6.91 25.70
CA SER A 51 5.93 5.51 25.54
C SER A 51 7.33 5.41 24.91
N ILE A 52 8.05 4.34 25.25
CA ILE A 52 9.33 3.96 24.64
C ILE A 52 9.13 2.64 23.94
N THR A 53 9.56 2.58 22.69
CA THR A 53 9.54 1.37 21.87
C THR A 53 10.98 1.08 21.47
N CYS A 54 11.46 -0.14 21.75
CA CYS A 54 12.77 -0.61 21.30
C CYS A 54 12.57 -1.48 20.05
N GLN A 55 13.38 -1.26 19.03
CA GLN A 55 13.36 -2.07 17.80
C GLN A 55 14.79 -2.52 17.50
N THR A 56 14.98 -3.82 17.32
CA THR A 56 16.26 -4.40 16.91
C THR A 56 16.32 -4.57 15.39
N ILE A 57 17.51 -4.81 14.83
CA ILE A 57 17.68 -5.05 13.39
C ILE A 57 16.85 -6.27 12.93
N GLU A 58 16.72 -7.28 13.79
CA GLU A 58 15.92 -8.49 13.52
C GLU A 58 14.42 -8.20 13.49
N ASP A 59 13.96 -7.16 14.21
CA ASP A 59 12.56 -6.72 14.21
C ASP A 59 12.21 -5.85 12.98
N VAL A 60 13.22 -5.25 12.32
CA VAL A 60 13.02 -4.42 11.11
C VAL A 60 12.75 -5.30 9.89
N ASN A 61 13.43 -6.44 9.80
CA ASN A 61 13.31 -7.38 8.69
C ASN A 61 12.72 -8.71 9.18
N PRO A 62 11.46 -8.73 9.65
CA PRO A 62 10.83 -9.98 10.02
C PRO A 62 10.75 -10.88 8.76
N PRO A 63 10.89 -12.21 8.91
CA PRO A 63 10.64 -13.11 7.81
C PRO A 63 9.22 -12.91 7.28
N LEU A 64 9.04 -13.06 5.97
CA LEU A 64 7.77 -12.82 5.28
C LEU A 64 6.62 -13.50 6.03
N ASP A 65 5.70 -12.71 6.58
CA ASP A 65 4.58 -13.25 7.35
C ASP A 65 3.70 -14.15 6.46
N TYR A 66 3.13 -15.19 7.05
CA TYR A 66 2.27 -16.12 6.34
C TYR A 66 1.08 -15.41 5.68
N ALA A 67 0.54 -14.36 6.30
CA ALA A 67 -0.51 -13.55 5.71
C ALA A 67 -0.03 -12.78 4.46
N ALA A 68 1.21 -12.26 4.48
CA ALA A 68 1.81 -11.58 3.34
C ALA A 68 2.03 -12.55 2.17
N ILE A 69 2.55 -13.75 2.44
CA ILE A 69 2.73 -14.82 1.43
C ILE A 69 1.38 -15.18 0.79
N ILE A 70 0.33 -15.39 1.60
CA ILE A 70 -1.01 -15.71 1.11
C ILE A 70 -1.54 -14.56 0.24
N GLY A 71 -1.43 -13.31 0.70
CA GLY A 71 -1.86 -12.13 -0.05
C GLY A 71 -1.15 -12.01 -1.41
N LEU A 72 0.17 -12.18 -1.43
CA LEU A 72 0.97 -12.13 -2.66
C LEU A 72 0.59 -13.27 -3.61
N SER A 73 0.32 -14.47 -3.10
CA SER A 73 -0.09 -15.61 -3.91
C SER A 73 -1.46 -15.39 -4.57
N ILE A 74 -2.44 -14.86 -3.84
CA ILE A 74 -3.77 -14.54 -4.37
C ILE A 74 -3.66 -13.46 -5.45
N LEU A 75 -2.89 -12.40 -5.17
CA LEU A 75 -2.66 -11.32 -6.14
C LEU A 75 -1.99 -11.87 -7.41
N GLY A 76 -0.99 -12.72 -7.26
CA GLY A 76 -0.31 -13.38 -8.38
C GLY A 76 -1.27 -14.22 -9.23
N ILE A 77 -2.15 -15.02 -8.60
CA ILE A 77 -3.16 -15.81 -9.31
C ILE A 77 -4.12 -14.90 -10.09
N VAL A 78 -4.59 -13.82 -9.48
CA VAL A 78 -5.47 -12.85 -10.15
C VAL A 78 -4.77 -12.25 -11.37
N VAL A 79 -3.50 -11.83 -11.24
CA VAL A 79 -2.72 -11.30 -12.35
C VAL A 79 -2.56 -12.32 -13.47
N LEU A 80 -2.29 -13.58 -13.15
CA LEU A 80 -2.19 -14.66 -14.14
C LEU A 80 -3.53 -14.88 -14.87
N VAL A 81 -4.65 -14.91 -14.15
CA VAL A 81 -5.99 -15.04 -14.76
C VAL A 81 -6.26 -13.86 -15.70
N VAL A 82 -5.90 -12.64 -15.31
CA VAL A 82 -6.05 -11.43 -16.13
C VAL A 82 -5.19 -11.51 -17.40
N ILE A 83 -3.93 -11.96 -17.30
CA ILE A 83 -3.05 -12.15 -18.46
C ILE A 83 -3.63 -13.20 -19.41
N MET A 84 -4.01 -14.36 -18.89
CA MET A 84 -4.58 -15.44 -19.71
C MET A 84 -5.88 -15.01 -20.39
N SER A 85 -6.76 -14.32 -19.68
CA SER A 85 -8.00 -13.76 -20.24
C SER A 85 -7.72 -12.72 -21.33
N THR A 86 -6.73 -11.85 -21.12
CA THR A 86 -6.36 -10.80 -22.08
C THR A 86 -5.71 -11.39 -23.35
N VAL A 87 -4.83 -12.38 -23.21
CA VAL A 87 -4.22 -13.09 -24.35
C VAL A 87 -5.28 -13.84 -25.16
N TYR A 88 -6.20 -14.54 -24.48
CA TYR A 88 -7.33 -15.22 -25.13
C TYR A 88 -8.21 -14.23 -25.90
N ASP A 89 -8.56 -13.09 -25.29
CA ASP A 89 -9.37 -12.04 -25.91
C ASP A 89 -8.69 -11.45 -27.16
N LEU A 90 -7.38 -11.15 -27.09
CA LEU A 90 -6.62 -10.65 -28.24
C LEU A 90 -6.51 -11.68 -29.37
N TYR A 91 -6.28 -12.95 -29.03
CA TYR A 91 -6.19 -14.04 -30.02
C TYR A 91 -7.52 -14.27 -30.73
N CYS A 92 -8.62 -14.34 -29.97
CA CYS A 92 -9.97 -14.51 -30.51
C CYS A 92 -10.42 -13.29 -31.32
N GLN A 93 -10.12 -12.06 -30.87
CA GLN A 93 -10.50 -10.86 -31.61
C GLN A 93 -9.86 -10.80 -33.00
N ASN A 94 -8.64 -11.32 -33.16
CA ASN A 94 -7.93 -11.30 -34.43
C ASN A 94 -8.40 -12.38 -35.42
N LYS A 95 -8.95 -13.50 -34.93
CA LYS A 95 -9.23 -14.69 -35.76
C LYS A 95 -10.72 -15.05 -35.89
N TYR A 96 -11.54 -14.80 -34.86
CA TYR A 96 -12.96 -15.22 -34.81
C TYR A 96 -13.83 -14.21 -34.04
N LYS A 97 -14.32 -13.17 -34.73
CA LYS A 97 -15.21 -12.13 -34.15
C LYS A 97 -16.57 -12.64 -33.66
N GLU A 98 -17.03 -13.80 -34.14
CA GLU A 98 -18.40 -14.28 -33.96
C GLU A 98 -18.55 -15.31 -32.81
N TYR A 99 -17.45 -15.90 -32.33
CA TYR A 99 -17.44 -16.94 -31.30
C TYR A 99 -16.72 -16.49 -30.01
N GLN A 100 -17.07 -15.31 -29.49
CA GLN A 100 -16.49 -14.81 -28.25
C GLN A 100 -17.35 -15.24 -27.05
N GLN A 101 -16.90 -16.26 -26.32
CA GLN A 101 -17.55 -16.64 -25.06
C GLN A 101 -17.29 -15.58 -23.99
N SER A 102 -18.36 -14.95 -23.49
CA SER A 102 -18.32 -13.82 -22.55
C SER A 102 -17.50 -14.12 -21.27
N ALA A 103 -17.56 -15.36 -20.78
CA ALA A 103 -16.89 -15.78 -19.55
C ALA A 103 -15.36 -15.65 -19.60
N TYR A 104 -14.72 -16.03 -20.71
CA TYR A 104 -13.25 -16.00 -20.83
C TYR A 104 -12.70 -14.61 -21.11
N THR A 105 -13.55 -13.65 -21.47
CA THR A 105 -13.17 -12.25 -21.69
C THR A 105 -13.58 -11.32 -20.54
N ALA A 106 -14.21 -11.87 -19.50
CA ALA A 106 -14.70 -11.10 -18.35
C ALA A 106 -13.58 -10.37 -17.60
N PHE A 107 -12.38 -10.95 -17.56
CA PHE A 107 -11.20 -10.37 -16.87
C PHE A 107 -10.18 -9.74 -17.84
N SER A 108 -10.49 -9.67 -19.14
CA SER A 108 -9.57 -9.10 -20.14
C SER A 108 -9.43 -7.60 -19.92
N VAL A 109 -8.20 -7.12 -19.76
CA VAL A 109 -7.92 -5.68 -19.63
C VAL A 109 -8.27 -4.96 -20.92
N TYR A 110 -8.10 -5.60 -22.07
CA TYR A 110 -8.28 -4.95 -23.36
C TYR A 110 -9.75 -4.61 -23.64
N THR A 111 -10.66 -5.59 -23.58
CA THR A 111 -12.09 -5.33 -23.82
C THR A 111 -12.72 -4.47 -22.72
N ASN A 112 -12.38 -4.72 -21.45
CA ASN A 112 -12.90 -3.90 -20.35
C ASN A 112 -12.34 -2.47 -20.38
N GLY A 113 -11.05 -2.31 -20.65
CA GLY A 113 -10.40 -1.02 -20.81
C GLY A 113 -10.99 -0.24 -21.98
N LYS A 114 -11.19 -0.88 -23.14
CA LYS A 114 -11.85 -0.25 -24.28
C LYS A 114 -13.25 0.27 -23.91
N LYS A 115 -14.06 -0.51 -23.18
CA LYS A 115 -15.38 -0.08 -22.70
C LYS A 115 -15.27 1.08 -21.69
N LEU A 116 -14.29 1.03 -20.79
CA LEU A 116 -14.07 2.03 -19.75
C LEU A 116 -13.65 3.38 -20.34
N PHE A 117 -12.76 3.37 -21.34
CA PHE A 117 -12.28 4.55 -22.04
C PHE A 117 -13.13 4.93 -23.25
N GLN A 118 -14.18 4.17 -23.56
CA GLN A 118 -15.11 4.52 -24.63
C GLN A 118 -15.98 5.68 -24.18
N VAL A 119 -15.61 6.88 -24.63
CA VAL A 119 -16.44 8.06 -24.47
C VAL A 119 -17.71 7.87 -25.28
N SER A 120 -18.86 7.78 -24.60
CA SER A 120 -20.16 7.69 -25.26
C SER A 120 -20.41 9.01 -26.01
N LYS A 121 -20.66 8.94 -27.33
CA LYS A 121 -21.11 10.09 -28.14
C LYS A 121 -22.57 10.49 -27.81
N ARG A 122 -23.04 10.27 -26.57
CA ARG A 122 -24.32 10.79 -26.13
C ARG A 122 -24.16 12.29 -25.90
N VAL A 123 -24.88 13.06 -26.71
CA VAL A 123 -24.98 14.51 -26.54
C VAL A 123 -25.86 14.75 -25.32
N SER A 124 -25.25 14.72 -24.14
CA SER A 124 -25.90 15.08 -22.87
C SER A 124 -25.90 16.61 -22.79
N PRO A 125 -27.01 17.29 -22.44
CA PRO A 125 -27.04 18.76 -22.32
C PRO A 125 -26.11 19.32 -21.21
N LEU A 126 -25.43 18.45 -20.46
CA LEU A 126 -24.59 18.78 -19.31
C LEU A 126 -23.20 18.10 -19.36
N SER A 127 -22.63 17.86 -20.54
CA SER A 127 -21.30 17.21 -20.67
C SER A 127 -20.16 17.87 -19.88
N CYS A 128 -20.28 19.15 -19.52
CA CYS A 128 -19.34 19.84 -18.63
C CYS A 128 -19.29 19.21 -17.21
N LEU A 129 -20.42 18.73 -16.70
CA LEU A 129 -20.50 18.10 -15.37
C LEU A 129 -19.74 16.76 -15.32
N ASP A 130 -19.74 16.01 -16.42
CA ASP A 130 -18.97 14.77 -16.52
C ASP A 130 -17.46 15.06 -16.44
N GLY A 131 -17.00 16.16 -17.04
CA GLY A 131 -15.61 16.62 -16.94
C GLY A 131 -15.20 17.02 -15.51
N ILE A 132 -16.04 17.78 -14.81
CA ILE A 132 -15.83 18.14 -13.39
C ILE A 132 -15.78 16.89 -12.51
N ARG A 133 -16.62 15.88 -12.78
CA ARG A 133 -16.59 14.61 -12.04
C ARG A 133 -15.25 13.91 -12.20
N VAL A 134 -14.68 13.85 -13.40
CA VAL A 134 -13.36 13.24 -13.64
C VAL A 134 -12.26 14.01 -12.91
N ILE A 135 -12.25 15.34 -13.02
CA ILE A 135 -11.26 16.17 -12.34
C ILE A 135 -11.36 15.98 -10.83
N SER A 136 -12.57 15.99 -10.26
CA SER A 136 -12.81 15.75 -8.84
C SER A 136 -12.29 14.39 -8.37
N MET A 137 -12.51 13.32 -9.15
CA MET A 137 -11.97 11.99 -8.82
C MET A 137 -10.44 11.97 -8.84
N ILE A 138 -9.79 12.64 -9.80
CA ILE A 138 -8.33 12.76 -9.85
C ILE A 138 -7.80 13.47 -8.59
N TRP A 139 -8.43 14.58 -8.19
CA TRP A 139 -8.06 15.31 -6.98
C TRP A 139 -8.19 14.45 -5.70
N ILE A 140 -9.27 13.66 -5.59
CA ILE A 140 -9.48 12.74 -4.47
C ILE A 140 -8.42 11.65 -4.43
N VAL A 141 -8.10 11.05 -5.59
CA VAL A 141 -7.05 10.02 -5.69
C VAL A 141 -5.69 10.60 -5.29
N MET A 142 -5.33 11.78 -5.79
CA MET A 142 -4.09 12.46 -5.41
C MET A 142 -4.03 12.73 -3.91
N LEU A 143 -5.13 13.19 -3.31
CA LEU A 143 -5.22 13.41 -1.86
C LEU A 143 -5.00 12.11 -1.09
N HIS A 144 -5.61 11.00 -1.51
CA HIS A 144 -5.39 9.70 -0.86
C HIS A 144 -3.94 9.25 -0.96
N THR A 145 -3.31 9.37 -2.14
CA THR A 145 -1.90 9.03 -2.32
C THR A 145 -0.99 9.89 -1.45
N TYR A 146 -1.22 11.21 -1.42
CA TYR A 146 -0.45 12.13 -0.59
C TYR A 146 -0.67 11.90 0.90
N SER A 147 -1.90 11.62 1.31
CA SER A 147 -2.25 11.27 2.68
C SER A 147 -1.51 10.01 3.12
N VAL A 148 -1.51 8.95 2.31
CA VAL A 148 -0.75 7.72 2.61
C VAL A 148 0.75 7.98 2.65
N TYR A 149 1.30 8.83 1.78
CA TYR A 149 2.73 9.16 1.81
C TYR A 149 3.12 9.94 3.07
N THR A 150 2.28 10.89 3.48
CA THR A 150 2.56 11.75 4.65
C THR A 150 2.24 11.09 5.99
N THR A 151 1.34 10.11 6.01
CA THR A 151 0.90 9.39 7.22
C THR A 151 1.39 7.94 7.29
N GLY A 152 1.97 7.44 6.22
CA GLY A 152 2.53 6.10 6.14
C GLY A 152 3.81 5.98 6.98
N PRO A 153 4.21 4.74 7.30
CA PRO A 153 5.44 4.51 8.06
C PRO A 153 6.64 5.08 7.30
N VAL A 154 7.51 5.81 8.01
CA VAL A 154 8.76 6.33 7.43
C VAL A 154 9.73 5.16 7.30
N PHE A 155 9.70 4.48 6.15
CA PHE A 155 10.72 3.49 5.79
C PHE A 155 11.97 4.20 5.28
N ASN A 156 13.14 3.69 5.65
CA ASN A 156 14.40 4.18 5.12
C ASN A 156 14.51 3.74 3.66
N SER A 157 14.38 4.69 2.73
CA SER A 157 14.43 4.41 1.29
C SER A 157 15.76 3.80 0.85
N LYS A 158 16.85 4.03 1.60
CA LYS A 158 18.16 3.42 1.32
C LYS A 158 18.17 1.92 1.58
N ASP A 159 17.46 1.47 2.61
CA ASP A 159 17.41 0.05 2.96
C ASP A 159 16.64 -0.74 1.89
N VAL A 160 15.54 -0.17 1.38
CA VAL A 160 14.77 -0.75 0.26
C VAL A 160 15.59 -0.88 -1.02
N VAL A 161 16.38 0.15 -1.35
CA VAL A 161 17.21 0.14 -2.57
C VAL A 161 18.35 -0.87 -2.45
N ASN A 162 18.96 -0.98 -1.28
CA ASN A 162 20.05 -1.94 -1.04
C ASN A 162 19.54 -3.39 -1.10
N GLU A 163 18.37 -3.69 -0.54
CA GLU A 163 17.80 -5.04 -0.56
C GLU A 163 17.32 -5.49 -1.96
N VAL A 164 16.92 -4.55 -2.82
CA VAL A 164 16.63 -4.81 -4.24
C VAL A 164 17.92 -4.92 -5.07
N ALA A 165 19.01 -4.29 -4.64
CA ALA A 165 20.29 -4.38 -5.33
C ALA A 165 21.07 -5.66 -4.98
N GLU A 166 20.79 -6.27 -3.83
CA GLU A 166 21.41 -7.52 -3.37
C GLU A 166 20.64 -8.79 -3.79
N ASN A 167 19.41 -8.66 -4.29
CA ASN A 167 18.61 -9.75 -4.91
C ASN A 167 18.58 -9.64 -6.45
#